data_AF-A0A348N302-F1
#
_entry.id   AF-A0A348N302-F1
#
_cell.length_a   1.000
_cell.length_b   1.000
_cell.length_c   1.000
_cell.angle_alpha   90.00
_cell.angle_beta   90.00
_cell.angle_gamma   90.00
#
_symmetry.space_group_name_H-M   'P 1'
#
loop_
_entity.id
_entity.type
_entity.pdbx_description
1 polymer ?
#
loop_
_entity_poly.entity_id
_entity_poly.type
_entity_poly.pdbx_seq_one_letter_code
_entity_poly.pdbx_strand_id
1 'polypeptide(L)'
;MKTILQIAITGPFRQTFDYISHTQPPIGSRVKVPFGNREVIGVVISHSDRSLYSEQLKPIIQVIDKATAIPKELLDLIQWTSQYYHHPIGDCFKTALPNHLFTQQTLKVISKTYWQYNQPTSSIRYSQKQQIIIDHLKEKKTVLQSELYQRFNINKAVLKQLEKKGSLISIQNPYLPYYSNKIDNLIPPNSQQKACIDTVLANKNQFLPYLLYGITGSGKTNLYLHLSKEIVKQKQILILIPEIGLIQQMLTIFQNHYGYQYRLFSYHSGMTDRERTHTWLAVKSGDADIIIGTRSAVFLPFKQLGLIVVDEEHDSAYKQQDSLRYHAKHIALIRARKHRIPIVLGSATPSLDSYYRVKDK
;
A
#
# COMPACT_ATOMS: atom_id res chain seq x y z
N MET A 1 6.59 18.19 -32.27
CA MET A 1 8.06 18.03 -32.19
C MET A 1 8.36 16.55 -32.01
N LYS A 2 9.40 16.02 -32.66
CA LYS A 2 9.87 14.64 -32.41
C LYS A 2 10.67 14.66 -31.10
N THR A 3 10.31 13.80 -30.15
CA THR A 3 11.07 13.59 -28.90
C THR A 3 11.56 12.15 -28.86
N ILE A 4 12.70 11.91 -28.20
CA ILE A 4 13.19 10.55 -27.95
C ILE A 4 12.80 10.17 -26.53
N LEU A 5 12.21 8.99 -26.37
CA LEU A 5 11.83 8.41 -25.09
C LEU A 5 12.79 7.28 -24.75
N GLN A 6 13.36 7.32 -23.56
CA GLN A 6 14.15 6.20 -23.02
C GLN A 6 13.22 5.30 -22.21
N ILE A 7 13.03 4.08 -22.70
CA ILE A 7 11.99 3.18 -22.21
C ILE A 7 12.63 1.95 -21.58
N ALA A 8 12.27 1.66 -20.33
CA ALA A 8 12.61 0.40 -19.68
C ALA A 8 11.66 -0.70 -20.15
N ILE A 9 12.23 -1.82 -20.60
CA ILE A 9 11.51 -3.00 -21.06
C ILE A 9 11.91 -4.19 -20.20
N THR A 10 10.93 -4.96 -19.75
CA THR A 10 11.15 -6.18 -18.95
C THR A 10 11.97 -7.22 -19.71
N GLY A 11 12.94 -7.82 -19.02
CA GLY A 11 13.94 -8.71 -19.60
C GLY A 11 15.34 -8.44 -19.01
N PRO A 12 16.33 -9.25 -19.39
CA PRO A 12 17.68 -9.22 -18.81
C PRO A 12 18.54 -8.06 -19.34
N PHE A 13 17.96 -6.87 -19.50
CA PHE A 13 18.61 -5.69 -20.07
C PHE A 13 18.95 -4.67 -18.98
N ARG A 14 20.24 -4.38 -18.80
CA ARG A 14 20.73 -3.35 -17.86
C ARG A 14 20.68 -1.92 -18.41
N GLN A 15 19.85 -1.69 -19.43
CA GLN A 15 19.73 -0.42 -20.13
C GLN A 15 18.27 -0.12 -20.48
N THR A 16 18.02 1.14 -20.82
CA THR A 16 16.80 1.56 -21.51
C THR A 16 16.96 1.45 -23.02
N PHE A 17 15.85 1.50 -23.74
CA PHE A 17 15.81 1.51 -25.20
C PHE A 17 15.20 2.83 -25.69
N ASP A 18 15.82 3.41 -26.71
CA ASP A 18 15.38 4.68 -27.29
C ASP A 18 14.29 4.44 -28.34
N TYR A 19 13.23 5.25 -28.29
CA TYR A 19 12.15 5.25 -29.29
C TYR A 19 11.77 6.68 -29.66
N ILE A 20 11.32 6.87 -30.90
CA ILE A 20 10.76 8.15 -31.35
C ILE A 20 9.30 8.26 -30.88
N SER A 21 8.91 9.45 -30.44
CA SER A 21 7.51 9.78 -30.16
C SER A 21 7.15 11.16 -30.72
N HIS A 22 5.91 11.28 -31.17
CA HIS A 22 5.30 12.57 -31.57
C HIS A 22 4.63 13.28 -30.40
N THR A 23 4.42 12.57 -29.29
CA THR A 23 3.94 13.10 -28.02
C THR A 23 5.04 12.99 -26.97
N GLN A 24 4.94 13.79 -25.91
CA GLN A 24 5.89 13.73 -24.80
C GLN A 24 5.15 13.24 -23.54
N PRO A 25 4.83 11.92 -23.45
CA PRO A 25 4.14 11.38 -22.30
C PRO A 25 4.96 11.63 -21.03
N PRO A 26 4.35 11.92 -19.87
CA PRO A 26 5.10 12.15 -18.65
C PRO A 26 6.03 10.97 -18.29
N ILE A 27 7.18 11.25 -17.70
CA ILE A 27 8.05 10.22 -17.10
C ILE A 27 7.23 9.36 -16.11
N GLY A 28 7.46 8.04 -16.14
CA GLY A 28 6.70 7.04 -15.39
C GLY A 28 5.40 6.59 -16.08
N SER A 29 5.10 7.08 -17.28
CA SER A 29 3.98 6.59 -18.10
C SER A 29 4.31 5.27 -18.78
N ARG A 30 3.28 4.46 -19.03
CA ARG A 30 3.38 3.23 -19.80
C ARG A 30 3.15 3.49 -21.27
N VAL A 31 3.94 2.83 -22.09
CA VAL A 31 3.92 2.94 -23.54
C VAL A 31 4.02 1.56 -24.16
N LYS A 32 3.27 1.33 -25.24
CA LYS A 32 3.39 0.14 -26.06
C LYS A 32 4.44 0.38 -27.13
N VAL A 33 5.41 -0.52 -27.26
CA VAL A 33 6.54 -0.39 -28.20
C VAL A 33 6.84 -1.70 -28.92
N PRO A 34 7.35 -1.65 -30.17
CA PRO A 34 7.82 -2.83 -30.87
C PRO A 34 9.19 -3.24 -30.34
N PHE A 35 9.36 -4.50 -29.95
CA PHE A 35 10.62 -5.02 -29.42
C PHE A 35 10.94 -6.40 -30.01
N GLY A 36 11.89 -6.45 -30.94
CA GLY A 36 12.12 -7.63 -31.78
C GLY A 36 10.87 -7.93 -32.63
N ASN A 37 10.37 -9.16 -32.55
CA ASN A 37 9.20 -9.64 -33.30
C ASN A 37 7.88 -9.53 -32.50
N ARG A 38 7.89 -8.86 -31.34
CA ARG A 38 6.73 -8.73 -30.46
C ARG A 38 6.47 -7.28 -30.08
N GLU A 39 5.26 -7.02 -29.59
CA GLU A 39 4.91 -5.75 -28.97
C GLU A 39 4.91 -5.92 -27.45
N VAL A 40 5.49 -4.95 -26.74
CA VAL A 40 5.62 -5.01 -25.27
C VAL A 40 5.20 -3.69 -24.65
N ILE A 41 4.86 -3.74 -23.36
CA ILE A 41 4.63 -2.55 -22.55
C ILE A 41 5.92 -2.21 -21.83
N GLY A 42 6.41 -1.00 -22.06
CA GLY A 42 7.55 -0.42 -21.37
C GLY A 42 7.14 0.81 -20.54
N VAL A 43 8.07 1.26 -19.70
CA VAL A 43 7.90 2.45 -18.85
C VAL A 43 8.85 3.54 -19.33
N VAL A 44 8.34 4.75 -19.53
CA VAL A 44 9.14 5.93 -19.88
C VAL A 44 9.98 6.34 -18.66
N ILE A 45 11.30 6.35 -18.81
CA ILE A 45 12.27 6.65 -17.75
C ILE A 45 12.73 8.10 -17.82
N SER A 46 12.96 8.59 -19.04
CA SER A 46 13.49 9.92 -19.32
C SER A 46 13.19 10.31 -20.76
N HIS A 47 13.29 11.61 -21.03
CA HIS A 47 13.25 12.16 -22.38
C HIS A 47 14.65 12.58 -22.79
N SER A 48 14.93 12.51 -24.09
CA SER A 48 16.16 13.00 -24.68
C SER A 48 15.86 13.71 -26.00
N ASP A 49 16.70 14.67 -26.34
CA ASP A 49 16.71 15.32 -27.65
C ASP A 49 17.68 14.63 -28.62
N ARG A 50 18.51 13.71 -28.12
CA ARG A 50 19.56 13.01 -28.88
C ARG A 50 19.56 11.51 -28.58
N SER A 51 19.88 10.72 -29.60
CA SER A 51 20.19 9.30 -29.46
C SER A 51 21.43 8.99 -30.30
N LEU A 52 22.22 8.04 -29.83
CA LEU A 52 23.35 7.49 -30.57
C LEU A 52 22.91 6.75 -31.85
N TYR A 53 21.62 6.41 -31.97
CA TYR A 53 21.05 5.60 -33.06
C TYR A 53 19.90 6.29 -33.79
N SER A 54 19.96 7.62 -33.90
CA SER A 54 18.83 8.47 -34.36
C SER A 54 18.18 8.05 -35.70
N GLU A 55 18.92 7.43 -36.62
CA GLU A 55 18.41 6.99 -37.93
C GLU A 55 17.66 5.65 -37.91
N GLN A 56 17.76 4.86 -36.83
CA GLN A 56 17.18 3.50 -36.74
C GLN A 56 16.10 3.38 -35.67
N LEU A 57 15.68 4.50 -35.07
CA LEU A 57 14.71 4.46 -33.98
C LEU A 57 13.31 4.13 -34.51
N LYS A 58 12.72 3.08 -33.93
CA LYS A 58 11.31 2.77 -34.16
C LYS A 58 10.42 3.75 -33.39
N PRO A 59 9.23 4.10 -33.92
CA PRO A 59 8.26 4.87 -33.16
C PRO A 59 7.63 4.05 -32.03
N ILE A 60 7.18 4.71 -30.97
CA ILE A 60 6.24 4.08 -30.04
C ILE A 60 4.91 3.77 -30.75
N ILE A 61 4.23 2.70 -30.35
CA ILE A 61 2.93 2.31 -30.92
C ILE A 61 1.81 3.11 -30.27
N GLN A 62 1.84 3.24 -28.94
CA GLN A 62 0.75 3.85 -28.19
C GLN A 62 1.21 4.35 -26.81
N VAL A 63 0.71 5.51 -26.39
CA VAL A 63 0.73 5.95 -24.99
C VAL A 63 -0.49 5.37 -24.27
N ILE A 64 -0.26 4.58 -23.22
CA ILE A 64 -1.34 3.86 -22.51
C ILE A 64 -2.00 4.76 -21.47
N ASP A 65 -1.21 5.55 -20.76
CA ASP A 65 -1.70 6.35 -19.64
C ASP A 65 -1.94 7.81 -20.05
N LYS A 66 -3.07 8.38 -19.60
CA LYS A 66 -3.37 9.81 -19.75
C LYS A 66 -2.60 10.69 -18.76
N ALA A 67 -2.13 10.11 -17.65
CA ALA A 67 -1.36 10.77 -16.61
C ALA A 67 -0.31 9.79 -16.08
N THR A 68 0.71 10.28 -15.35
CA THR A 68 1.78 9.44 -14.82
C THR A 68 1.24 8.22 -14.05
N ALA A 69 1.47 7.02 -14.59
CA ALA A 69 1.13 5.79 -13.91
C ALA A 69 2.02 5.58 -12.68
N ILE A 70 3.34 5.66 -12.84
CA ILE A 70 4.29 5.41 -11.76
C ILE A 70 4.80 6.75 -11.23
N PRO A 71 4.44 7.17 -9.99
CA PRO A 71 4.90 8.44 -9.44
C PRO A 71 6.42 8.54 -9.42
N LYS A 72 6.94 9.77 -9.58
CA LYS A 72 8.38 10.05 -9.60
C LYS A 72 9.14 9.44 -8.42
N GLU A 73 8.57 9.51 -7.22
CA GLU A 73 9.19 8.94 -6.03
C GLU A 73 9.44 7.43 -6.14
N LEU A 74 8.42 6.68 -6.59
CA LEU A 74 8.54 5.24 -6.77
C LEU A 74 9.49 4.92 -7.93
N LEU A 75 9.45 5.71 -9.00
CA LEU A 75 10.39 5.60 -10.12
C LEU A 75 11.84 5.75 -9.64
N ASP A 76 12.14 6.81 -8.88
CA ASP A 76 13.46 7.08 -8.31
C ASP A 76 13.91 5.98 -7.34
N LEU A 77 12.98 5.34 -6.63
CA LEU A 77 13.28 4.19 -5.76
C LEU A 77 13.62 2.94 -6.57
N ILE A 78 12.87 2.64 -7.64
CA ILE A 78 13.11 1.49 -8.51
C ILE A 78 14.44 1.64 -9.25
N GLN A 79 14.76 2.85 -9.76
CA GLN A 79 16.05 3.14 -10.37
C GLN A 79 17.21 2.97 -9.39
N TRP A 80 17.10 3.53 -8.18
CA TRP A 80 18.09 3.31 -7.13
C TRP A 80 18.26 1.82 -6.80
N THR A 81 17.15 1.08 -6.74
CA THR A 81 17.17 -0.37 -6.48
C THR A 81 17.93 -1.12 -7.58
N SER A 82 17.64 -0.80 -8.85
CA SER A 82 18.33 -1.38 -10.01
C SER A 82 19.84 -1.13 -9.96
N GLN A 83 20.24 0.11 -9.66
CA GLN A 83 21.65 0.51 -9.56
C GLN A 83 22.35 -0.19 -8.39
N TYR A 84 21.79 -0.12 -7.18
CA TYR A 84 22.40 -0.67 -5.98
C TYR A 84 22.55 -2.19 -6.04
N TYR A 85 21.50 -2.89 -6.51
CA TYR A 85 21.50 -4.35 -6.61
C TYR A 85 22.01 -4.86 -7.98
N HIS A 86 22.48 -3.97 -8.86
CA HIS A 86 23.01 -4.30 -10.19
C HIS A 86 22.07 -5.19 -11.01
N HIS A 87 20.76 -4.89 -10.97
CA HIS A 87 19.72 -5.71 -11.58
C HIS A 87 19.06 -4.97 -12.75
N PRO A 88 18.68 -5.68 -13.85
CA PRO A 88 17.97 -5.08 -14.98
C PRO A 88 16.77 -4.22 -14.55
N ILE A 89 16.75 -2.96 -15.01
CA ILE A 89 15.74 -1.98 -14.59
C ILE A 89 14.32 -2.43 -14.93
N GLY A 90 14.14 -3.08 -16.08
CA GLY A 90 12.85 -3.64 -16.51
C GLY A 90 12.32 -4.73 -15.59
N ASP A 91 13.19 -5.56 -15.03
CA ASP A 91 12.83 -6.62 -14.07
C ASP A 91 12.61 -6.04 -12.66
N CYS A 92 13.30 -4.95 -12.31
CA CYS A 92 12.98 -4.17 -11.10
C CYS A 92 11.56 -3.62 -11.15
N PHE A 93 11.11 -3.06 -12.28
CA PHE A 93 9.71 -2.66 -12.45
C PHE A 93 8.76 -3.85 -12.30
N LYS A 94 9.05 -4.97 -12.97
CA LYS A 94 8.22 -6.19 -12.88
C LYS A 94 8.07 -6.66 -11.44
N THR A 95 9.14 -6.56 -10.65
CA THR A 95 9.13 -6.93 -9.23
C THR A 95 8.35 -5.94 -8.37
N ALA A 96 8.48 -4.64 -8.66
CA ALA A 96 7.90 -3.57 -7.86
C ALA A 96 6.39 -3.32 -8.11
N LEU A 97 5.89 -3.67 -9.30
CA LEU A 97 4.56 -3.28 -9.77
C LEU A 97 3.61 -4.49 -9.93
N PRO A 98 2.28 -4.30 -9.73
CA PRO A 98 1.28 -5.30 -10.11
C PRO A 98 1.33 -5.66 -11.60
N ASN A 99 0.98 -6.90 -11.95
CA ASN A 99 1.10 -7.38 -13.33
C ASN A 99 0.14 -6.65 -14.29
N HIS A 100 -1.04 -6.23 -13.84
CA HIS A 100 -1.95 -5.42 -14.65
C HIS A 100 -1.33 -4.11 -15.17
N LEU A 101 -0.33 -3.55 -14.49
CA LEU A 101 0.39 -2.39 -15.01
C LEU A 101 1.18 -2.73 -16.27
N PHE A 102 1.52 -3.99 -16.53
CA PHE A 102 2.15 -4.43 -17.77
C PHE A 102 1.14 -4.94 -18.81
N THR A 103 -0.14 -4.56 -18.67
CA THR A 103 -1.21 -4.85 -19.63
C THR A 103 -1.83 -3.55 -20.16
N GLN A 104 -2.45 -3.62 -21.34
CA GLN A 104 -3.19 -2.47 -21.91
C GLN A 104 -4.51 -2.17 -21.17
N GLN A 105 -4.89 -3.02 -20.21
CA GLN A 105 -6.15 -2.85 -19.51
C GLN A 105 -6.12 -1.59 -18.63
N THR A 106 -7.22 -0.85 -18.65
CA THR A 106 -7.45 0.22 -17.68
C THR A 106 -7.54 -0.39 -16.29
N LEU A 107 -6.76 0.14 -15.35
CA LEU A 107 -6.75 -0.34 -13.98
C LEU A 107 -8.14 -0.11 -13.36
N LYS A 108 -8.82 -1.20 -13.00
CA LYS A 108 -10.15 -1.12 -12.40
C LYS A 108 -10.04 -1.07 -10.88
N VAL A 109 -10.73 -0.11 -10.29
CA VAL A 109 -10.92 -0.06 -8.85
C VAL A 109 -12.03 -1.04 -8.46
N ILE A 110 -11.78 -1.90 -7.48
CA ILE A 110 -12.78 -2.82 -6.94
C ILE A 110 -13.71 -2.05 -6.01
N SER A 111 -14.97 -1.88 -6.39
CA SER A 111 -16.01 -1.34 -5.50
C SER A 111 -16.56 -2.44 -4.60
N LYS A 112 -16.74 -2.13 -3.31
CA LYS A 112 -17.44 -2.96 -2.34
C LYS A 112 -18.81 -2.37 -2.05
N THR A 113 -19.76 -3.23 -1.71
CA THR A 113 -21.11 -2.81 -1.29
C THR A 113 -21.16 -2.65 0.22
N TYR A 114 -21.60 -1.49 0.65
CA TYR A 114 -21.84 -1.16 2.04
C TYR A 114 -23.30 -0.81 2.27
N TRP A 115 -23.76 -0.97 3.50
CA TRP A 115 -25.15 -0.79 3.89
C TRP A 115 -25.26 0.20 5.03
N GLN A 116 -26.14 1.19 4.88
CA GLN A 116 -26.48 2.17 5.93
C GLN A 116 -27.92 2.02 6.37
N TYR A 117 -28.19 2.33 7.64
CA TYR A 117 -29.55 2.57 8.07
C TYR A 117 -30.10 3.82 7.40
N ASN A 118 -31.31 3.69 6.85
CA ASN A 118 -32.10 4.80 6.36
C ASN A 118 -33.42 4.82 7.13
N GLN A 119 -33.79 5.99 7.66
CA GLN A 119 -35.04 6.10 8.40
C GLN A 119 -36.21 5.99 7.41
N PRO A 120 -37.09 4.98 7.53
CA PRO A 120 -38.22 4.83 6.64
C PRO A 120 -39.27 5.92 6.90
N THR A 121 -40.03 6.28 5.87
CA THR A 121 -41.09 7.29 5.93
C THR A 121 -42.38 6.81 6.59
N SER A 122 -42.59 5.49 6.67
CA SER A 122 -43.77 4.86 7.28
C SER A 122 -43.38 3.91 8.41
N SER A 123 -44.35 3.57 9.28
CA SER A 123 -44.14 2.51 10.28
C SER A 123 -44.04 1.15 9.58
N ILE A 124 -42.95 0.43 9.82
CA ILE A 124 -42.66 -0.86 9.18
C ILE A 124 -42.49 -1.91 10.25
N ARG A 125 -43.16 -3.05 10.08
CA ARG A 125 -42.91 -4.25 10.90
C ARG A 125 -41.69 -5.01 10.38
N TYR A 126 -40.77 -5.28 11.29
CA TYR A 126 -39.57 -6.07 11.07
C TYR A 126 -39.69 -7.42 11.76
N SER A 127 -39.10 -8.46 11.19
CA SER A 127 -38.84 -9.69 11.94
C SER A 127 -37.75 -9.46 12.99
N GLN A 128 -37.64 -10.33 13.99
CA GLN A 128 -36.59 -10.23 15.01
C GLN A 128 -35.18 -10.11 14.39
N LYS A 129 -34.89 -10.93 13.38
CA LYS A 129 -33.60 -10.89 12.67
C LYS A 129 -33.37 -9.57 11.91
N GLN A 130 -34.42 -9.00 11.32
CA GLN A 130 -34.36 -7.70 10.65
C GLN A 130 -34.12 -6.56 11.65
N GLN A 131 -34.76 -6.61 12.82
CA GLN A 131 -34.63 -5.61 13.86
C GLN A 131 -33.18 -5.55 14.38
N ILE A 132 -32.57 -6.71 14.68
CA ILE A 132 -31.17 -6.80 15.14
C ILE A 132 -30.19 -6.18 14.12
N ILE A 133 -30.41 -6.39 12.82
CA ILE A 133 -29.56 -5.81 11.76
C ILE A 133 -29.72 -4.28 11.73
N ILE A 134 -30.95 -3.78 11.85
CA ILE A 134 -31.25 -2.34 11.87
C ILE A 134 -30.59 -1.67 13.07
N ASP A 135 -30.73 -2.26 14.26
CA ASP A 135 -30.17 -1.68 15.49
C ASP A 135 -28.63 -1.63 15.40
N HIS A 136 -28.01 -2.67 14.86
CA HIS A 136 -26.57 -2.66 14.57
C HIS A 136 -26.14 -1.56 13.60
N LEU A 137 -26.93 -1.32 12.55
CA LEU A 137 -26.62 -0.29 11.54
C LEU A 137 -26.93 1.13 12.02
N LYS A 138 -27.85 1.31 12.96
CA LYS A 138 -28.06 2.59 13.66
C LYS A 138 -26.84 2.96 14.50
N GLU A 139 -26.21 1.99 15.16
CA GLU A 139 -24.98 2.22 15.94
C GLU A 139 -23.76 2.47 15.04
N LYS A 140 -23.55 1.62 14.04
CA LYS A 140 -22.32 1.64 13.21
C LYS A 140 -22.39 2.52 11.96
N LYS A 141 -23.53 3.19 11.70
CA LYS A 141 -23.85 4.05 10.53
C LYS A 141 -23.67 3.39 9.14
N THR A 142 -22.49 2.85 8.77
CA THR A 142 -22.34 1.92 7.63
C THR A 142 -21.52 0.69 7.97
N VAL A 143 -21.96 -0.45 7.47
CA VAL A 143 -21.24 -1.72 7.59
C VAL A 143 -21.04 -2.37 6.21
N LEU A 144 -19.90 -3.05 6.03
CA LEU A 144 -19.60 -3.80 4.82
C LEU A 144 -20.53 -5.02 4.69
N GLN A 145 -21.00 -5.30 3.47
CA GLN A 145 -21.93 -6.40 3.22
C GLN A 145 -21.44 -7.77 3.74
N SER A 146 -20.15 -8.09 3.58
CA SER A 146 -19.59 -9.35 4.05
C SER A 146 -19.55 -9.47 5.58
N GLU A 147 -19.36 -8.37 6.31
CA GLU A 147 -19.44 -8.36 7.77
C GLU A 147 -20.87 -8.69 8.22
N LEU A 148 -21.89 -8.09 7.57
CA LEU A 148 -23.28 -8.40 7.91
C LEU A 148 -23.61 -9.88 7.65
N TYR A 149 -23.09 -10.46 6.57
CA TYR A 149 -23.27 -11.88 6.26
C TYR A 149 -22.66 -12.76 7.34
N GLN A 150 -21.41 -12.50 7.72
CA GLN A 150 -20.71 -13.29 8.74
C GLN A 150 -21.34 -13.11 10.13
N ARG A 151 -21.60 -11.86 10.54
CA ARG A 151 -22.09 -11.53 11.89
C ARG A 151 -23.49 -12.04 12.15
N PHE A 152 -24.39 -11.95 11.17
CA PHE A 152 -25.80 -12.29 11.34
C PHE A 152 -26.21 -13.59 10.63
N ASN A 153 -25.26 -14.27 9.97
CA ASN A 153 -25.51 -15.44 9.14
C ASN A 153 -26.70 -15.21 8.18
N ILE A 154 -26.57 -14.20 7.32
CA ILE A 154 -27.59 -13.79 6.34
C ILE A 154 -27.03 -13.79 4.93
N ASN A 155 -27.94 -13.74 3.96
CA ASN A 155 -27.63 -13.59 2.54
C ASN A 155 -28.09 -12.23 2.01
N LYS A 156 -27.82 -11.99 0.72
CA LYS A 156 -28.16 -10.75 0.01
C LYS A 156 -29.66 -10.44 0.01
N ALA A 157 -30.52 -11.46 0.03
CA ALA A 157 -31.96 -11.27 -0.09
C ALA A 157 -32.53 -10.52 1.11
N VAL A 158 -32.04 -10.81 2.33
CA VAL A 158 -32.47 -10.10 3.56
C VAL A 158 -32.16 -8.61 3.47
N LEU A 159 -30.95 -8.26 3.04
CA LEU A 159 -30.54 -6.85 2.90
C LEU A 159 -31.34 -6.14 1.79
N LYS A 160 -31.59 -6.81 0.66
CA LYS A 160 -32.43 -6.28 -0.42
C LYS A 160 -33.89 -6.10 -0.02
N GLN A 161 -34.44 -6.96 0.84
CA GLN A 161 -35.78 -6.77 1.39
C GLN A 161 -35.85 -5.53 2.29
N LEU A 162 -34.85 -5.32 3.14
CA LEU A 162 -34.76 -4.13 4.00
C LEU A 162 -34.53 -2.84 3.19
N GLU A 163 -33.78 -2.92 2.09
CA GLU A 163 -33.65 -1.82 1.11
C GLU A 163 -34.99 -1.47 0.46
N LYS A 164 -35.75 -2.48 0.00
CA LYS A 164 -37.09 -2.29 -0.58
C LYS A 164 -38.08 -1.68 0.41
N LYS A 165 -37.92 -2.00 1.70
CA LYS A 165 -38.67 -1.38 2.79
C LYS A 165 -38.23 0.07 3.06
N GLY A 166 -37.19 0.58 2.42
CA GLY A 166 -36.64 1.92 2.66
C GLY A 166 -35.86 2.04 3.97
N SER A 167 -35.63 0.93 4.67
CA SER A 167 -34.95 0.88 5.97
C SER A 167 -33.43 0.90 5.83
N LEU A 168 -32.92 0.57 4.65
CA LEU A 168 -31.50 0.55 4.31
C LEU A 168 -31.25 1.22 2.97
N ILE A 169 -30.04 1.77 2.80
CA ILE A 169 -29.50 2.19 1.51
C ILE A 169 -28.18 1.44 1.25
N SER A 170 -27.96 1.05 0.00
CA SER A 170 -26.68 0.48 -0.43
C SER A 170 -25.78 1.54 -1.07
N ILE A 171 -24.51 1.51 -0.69
CA ILE A 171 -23.46 2.40 -1.21
C ILE A 171 -22.39 1.52 -1.86
N GLN A 172 -22.09 1.79 -3.13
CA GLN A 172 -20.93 1.22 -3.79
C GLN A 172 -19.74 2.15 -3.54
N ASN A 173 -18.75 1.67 -2.81
CA ASN A 173 -17.53 2.44 -2.59
C ASN A 173 -16.31 1.51 -2.59
N PRO A 174 -15.21 1.89 -3.24
CA PRO A 174 -14.02 1.05 -3.26
C PRO A 174 -13.21 1.02 -1.96
N TYR A 175 -13.29 2.06 -1.14
CA TYR A 175 -12.32 2.31 -0.08
C TYR A 175 -12.94 2.75 1.27
N LEU A 176 -14.26 2.62 1.46
CA LEU A 176 -14.93 3.27 2.58
C LEU A 176 -14.66 2.53 3.91
N PRO A 177 -13.69 2.99 4.72
CA PRO A 177 -14.15 3.43 6.05
C PRO A 177 -13.58 4.75 6.62
N TYR A 178 -14.46 5.57 7.21
CA TYR A 178 -14.25 6.28 8.48
C TYR A 178 -15.63 6.26 9.18
N TYR A 179 -15.85 5.23 10.01
CA TYR A 179 -16.97 5.18 10.96
C TYR A 179 -16.46 5.45 12.37
N SER A 180 -16.84 6.61 12.92
CA SER A 180 -16.76 6.85 14.35
C SER A 180 -17.97 7.64 14.86
N ASN A 181 -18.63 7.12 15.90
CA ASN A 181 -18.66 7.78 17.21
C ASN A 181 -17.92 6.82 18.16
N LYS A 182 -16.60 7.03 18.23
CA LYS A 182 -15.49 6.28 18.87
C LYS A 182 -15.80 5.03 19.72
N ILE A 183 -15.14 3.93 19.37
CA ILE A 183 -14.48 3.07 20.36
C ILE A 183 -12.99 3.12 20.03
N ASP A 184 -12.21 3.70 20.93
CA ASP A 184 -10.75 3.82 20.86
C ASP A 184 -10.21 3.11 22.10
N ASN A 185 -10.22 1.78 22.06
CA ASN A 185 -9.84 0.93 23.18
C ASN A 185 -8.32 0.67 23.17
N LEU A 186 -7.52 1.72 22.94
CA LEU A 186 -6.07 1.59 23.03
C LEU A 186 -5.67 1.38 24.48
N ILE A 187 -4.85 0.36 24.69
CA ILE A 187 -4.23 0.10 25.99
C ILE A 187 -3.27 1.27 26.27
N PRO A 188 -3.43 2.00 27.39
CA PRO A 188 -2.54 3.12 27.71
C PRO A 188 -1.07 2.67 27.74
N PRO A 189 -0.15 3.45 27.15
CA PRO A 189 1.26 3.09 27.19
C PRO A 189 1.81 3.24 28.61
N ASN A 190 2.70 2.33 29.01
CA ASN A 190 3.47 2.52 30.25
C ASN A 190 4.51 3.65 30.08
N SER A 191 5.24 3.99 31.15
CA SER A 191 6.21 5.10 31.13
C SER A 191 7.30 4.94 30.08
N GLN A 192 7.85 3.73 29.90
CA GLN A 192 8.88 3.44 28.89
C GLN A 192 8.31 3.55 27.46
N GLN A 193 7.13 2.97 27.23
CA GLN A 193 6.45 3.03 25.94
C GLN A 193 6.13 4.47 25.56
N LYS A 194 5.64 5.27 26.52
CA LYS A 194 5.34 6.69 26.33
C LYS A 194 6.59 7.48 25.95
N ALA A 195 7.71 7.29 26.66
CA ALA A 195 8.98 7.96 26.32
C ALA A 195 9.45 7.62 24.89
N CYS A 196 9.33 6.37 24.47
CA CYS A 196 9.63 5.96 23.09
C CYS A 196 8.70 6.63 22.07
N ILE A 197 7.39 6.63 22.34
CA ILE A 197 6.39 7.27 21.47
C ILE A 197 6.68 8.77 21.32
N ASP A 198 6.88 9.47 22.44
CA ASP A 198 7.15 10.91 22.46
C ASP A 198 8.43 11.24 21.68
N THR A 199 9.49 10.42 21.84
CA THR A 199 10.76 10.59 21.11
C THR A 199 10.58 10.48 19.59
N VAL A 200 9.83 9.48 19.12
CA VAL A 200 9.57 9.29 17.69
C VAL A 200 8.68 10.41 17.15
N LEU A 201 7.64 10.80 17.89
CA LEU A 201 6.69 11.84 17.46
C LEU A 201 7.32 13.24 17.43
N ALA A 202 8.23 13.55 18.37
CA ALA A 202 9.00 14.79 18.35
C ALA A 202 9.81 14.96 17.05
N ASN A 203 10.24 13.86 16.44
CA ASN A 203 11.06 13.83 15.24
C ASN A 203 10.32 13.30 13.99
N LYS A 204 8.98 13.35 13.97
CA LYS A 204 8.14 12.75 12.92
C LYS A 204 8.35 13.31 11.50
N ASN A 205 9.05 14.43 11.35
CA ASN A 205 9.36 15.07 10.06
C ASN A 205 10.87 15.02 9.73
N GLN A 206 11.60 14.12 10.38
CA GLN A 206 13.02 13.89 10.13
C GLN A 206 13.27 12.41 9.87
N PHE A 207 14.33 12.13 9.11
CA PHE A 207 14.80 10.75 8.96
C PHE A 207 15.62 10.35 10.18
N LEU A 208 15.00 9.62 11.10
CA LEU A 208 15.69 8.96 12.21
C LEU A 208 15.28 7.47 12.26
N PRO A 209 16.25 6.54 12.12
CA PRO A 209 16.00 5.13 12.35
C PRO A 209 16.06 4.83 13.86
N TYR A 210 15.01 4.19 14.36
CA TYR A 210 14.90 3.74 15.75
C TYR A 210 14.93 2.22 15.81
N LEU A 211 15.78 1.67 16.67
CA LEU A 211 15.71 0.25 17.04
C LEU A 211 14.84 0.12 18.30
N LEU A 212 13.66 -0.47 18.15
CA LEU A 212 12.79 -0.82 19.26
C LEU A 212 13.12 -2.24 19.73
N TYR A 213 14.05 -2.32 20.67
CA TYR A 213 14.48 -3.59 21.26
C TYR A 213 13.60 -3.95 22.47
N GLY A 214 12.91 -5.09 22.40
CA GLY A 214 12.11 -5.60 23.51
C GLY A 214 11.67 -7.04 23.27
N ILE A 215 11.76 -7.86 24.33
CA ILE A 215 11.34 -9.27 24.30
C ILE A 215 9.87 -9.41 23.87
N THR A 216 9.48 -10.60 23.39
CA THR A 216 8.08 -10.90 23.08
C THR A 216 7.19 -10.63 24.30
N GLY A 217 6.03 -10.02 24.09
CA GLY A 217 5.13 -9.62 25.18
C GLY A 217 5.44 -8.27 25.85
N SER A 218 6.58 -7.62 25.56
CA SER A 218 6.90 -6.27 26.08
C SER A 218 6.01 -5.13 25.54
N GLY A 219 5.11 -5.44 24.61
CA GLY A 219 4.15 -4.49 24.05
C GLY A 219 4.65 -3.66 22.87
N LYS A 220 5.61 -4.16 22.07
CA LYS A 220 6.06 -3.50 20.81
C LYS A 220 4.89 -3.11 19.90
N THR A 221 3.91 -4.00 19.74
CA THR A 221 2.69 -3.75 18.99
C THR A 221 1.87 -2.58 19.53
N ASN A 222 1.84 -2.38 20.86
CA ASN A 222 1.17 -1.24 21.47
C ASN A 222 1.82 0.08 21.04
N LEU A 223 3.16 0.13 20.96
CA LEU A 223 3.84 1.31 20.40
C LEU A 223 3.47 1.54 18.94
N TYR A 224 3.41 0.49 18.11
CA TYR A 224 3.02 0.64 16.70
C TYR A 224 1.62 1.23 16.58
N LEU A 225 0.68 0.81 17.43
CA LEU A 225 -0.67 1.36 17.48
C LEU A 225 -0.66 2.84 17.93
N HIS A 226 0.07 3.20 18.99
CA HIS A 226 0.09 4.61 19.42
C HIS A 226 0.75 5.54 18.40
N LEU A 227 1.89 5.12 17.83
CA LEU A 227 2.56 5.87 16.75
C LEU A 227 1.65 6.00 15.54
N SER A 228 0.96 4.91 15.16
CA SER A 228 0.12 4.93 13.98
C SER A 228 -1.07 5.86 14.15
N LYS A 229 -1.71 5.84 15.32
CA LYS A 229 -2.84 6.72 15.64
C LYS A 229 -2.51 8.20 15.45
N GLU A 230 -1.31 8.62 15.84
CA GLU A 230 -0.93 10.03 15.77
C GLU A 230 -0.51 10.46 14.36
N ILE A 231 0.12 9.57 13.59
CA ILE A 231 0.63 9.89 12.25
C ILE A 231 -0.45 9.74 11.17
N VAL A 232 -1.34 8.75 11.31
CA VAL A 232 -2.37 8.42 10.32
C VAL A 232 -3.36 9.56 10.05
N LYS A 233 -3.50 10.49 11.00
CA LYS A 233 -4.34 11.70 10.88
C LYS A 233 -3.95 12.59 9.69
N GLN A 234 -2.70 12.51 9.23
CA GLN A 234 -2.18 13.37 8.17
C GLN A 234 -1.44 12.60 7.06
N LYS A 235 -0.89 11.44 7.37
CA LYS A 235 0.00 10.70 6.46
C LYS A 235 -0.29 9.21 6.53
N GLN A 236 -0.07 8.51 5.43
CA GLN A 236 -0.18 7.07 5.32
C GLN A 236 0.98 6.36 6.04
N ILE A 237 0.75 5.12 6.47
CA ILE A 237 1.70 4.32 7.25
C ILE A 237 1.96 2.99 6.56
N LEU A 238 3.23 2.57 6.52
CA LEU A 238 3.63 1.24 6.10
C LEU A 238 4.11 0.43 7.30
N ILE A 239 3.52 -0.74 7.52
CA ILE A 239 3.98 -1.73 8.49
C ILE A 239 4.39 -2.97 7.72
N LEU A 240 5.68 -3.30 7.79
CA LEU A 240 6.24 -4.52 7.23
C LEU A 240 6.24 -5.62 8.28
N ILE A 241 5.78 -6.80 7.88
CA ILE A 241 5.74 -8.02 8.68
C ILE A 241 6.34 -9.16 7.85
N PRO A 242 7.16 -10.06 8.42
CA PRO A 242 7.88 -11.07 7.64
C PRO A 242 6.93 -12.10 6.99
N GLU A 243 5.88 -12.50 7.69
CA GLU A 243 5.01 -13.61 7.30
C GLU A 243 3.57 -13.19 6.96
N ILE A 244 2.96 -13.88 5.99
CA ILE A 244 1.58 -13.59 5.56
C ILE A 244 0.56 -13.91 6.67
N GLY A 245 0.77 -14.98 7.44
CA GLY A 245 -0.15 -15.36 8.53
C GLY A 245 -0.26 -14.29 9.61
N LEU A 246 0.85 -13.62 9.93
CA LEU A 246 0.93 -12.56 10.92
C LEU A 246 0.23 -11.26 10.47
N ILE A 247 0.07 -11.04 9.15
CA ILE A 247 -0.67 -9.87 8.62
C ILE A 247 -2.12 -9.91 9.07
N GLN A 248 -2.79 -11.06 8.99
CA GLN A 248 -4.21 -11.17 9.38
C GLN A 248 -4.39 -10.93 10.88
N GLN A 249 -3.43 -11.40 11.70
CA GLN A 249 -3.41 -11.13 13.13
C GLN A 249 -3.24 -9.64 13.41
N MET A 250 -2.26 -8.98 12.75
CA MET A 250 -2.03 -7.55 12.93
C MET A 250 -3.23 -6.70 12.46
N LEU A 251 -3.85 -7.06 11.33
CA LEU A 251 -5.08 -6.40 10.88
C LEU A 251 -6.20 -6.51 11.92
N THR A 252 -6.39 -7.70 12.49
CA THR A 252 -7.38 -7.93 13.55
C THR A 252 -7.10 -7.09 14.78
N ILE A 253 -5.83 -7.00 15.21
CA ILE A 253 -5.40 -6.14 16.33
C ILE A 253 -5.72 -4.67 16.02
N PHE A 254 -5.29 -4.17 14.87
CA PHE A 254 -5.53 -2.78 14.46
C PHE A 254 -7.03 -2.47 14.37
N GLN A 255 -7.82 -3.38 13.81
CA GLN A 255 -9.27 -3.23 13.69
C GLN A 255 -9.98 -3.32 15.05
N ASN A 256 -9.50 -4.12 16.00
CA ASN A 256 -10.06 -4.17 17.34
C ASN A 256 -9.81 -2.89 18.14
N HIS A 257 -8.65 -2.25 17.95
CA HIS A 257 -8.29 -1.02 18.66
C HIS A 257 -8.84 0.26 18.02
N TYR A 258 -8.89 0.32 16.68
CA TYR A 258 -9.34 1.51 15.95
C TYR A 258 -10.76 1.39 15.38
N GLY A 259 -11.36 0.20 15.42
CA GLY A 259 -12.60 -0.07 14.72
C GLY A 259 -12.47 0.21 13.22
N TYR A 260 -13.43 0.97 12.70
CA TYR A 260 -13.46 1.44 11.32
C TYR A 260 -13.07 2.91 11.21
N GLN A 261 -12.26 3.40 12.16
CA GLN A 261 -11.74 4.74 12.08
C GLN A 261 -10.70 4.88 10.97
N TYR A 262 -9.94 3.84 10.60
CA TYR A 262 -8.92 3.98 9.55
C TYR A 262 -9.10 2.94 8.46
N ARG A 263 -8.66 3.28 7.25
CA ARG A 263 -8.71 2.42 6.07
C ARG A 263 -7.48 1.51 6.07
N LEU A 264 -7.65 0.31 6.62
CA LEU A 264 -6.62 -0.72 6.70
C LEU A 264 -6.56 -1.54 5.40
N PHE A 265 -5.36 -1.72 4.85
CA PHE A 265 -5.11 -2.54 3.66
C PHE A 265 -3.99 -3.55 3.90
N SER A 266 -4.09 -4.71 3.26
CA SER A 266 -2.98 -5.67 3.16
C SER A 266 -2.28 -5.61 1.80
N TYR A 267 -0.99 -6.00 1.79
CA TYR A 267 -0.25 -6.23 0.55
C TYR A 267 0.77 -7.37 0.69
N HIS A 268 0.52 -8.51 0.04
CA HIS A 268 1.37 -9.70 0.09
C HIS A 268 1.26 -10.57 -1.16
N SER A 269 2.16 -11.55 -1.30
CA SER A 269 2.24 -12.45 -2.47
C SER A 269 1.04 -13.39 -2.61
N GLY A 270 0.36 -13.74 -1.52
CA GLY A 270 -0.88 -14.54 -1.56
C GLY A 270 -2.12 -13.84 -2.12
N MET A 271 -2.05 -12.54 -2.44
CA MET A 271 -3.16 -11.79 -3.03
C MET A 271 -3.23 -12.01 -4.55
N THR A 272 -4.44 -11.99 -5.10
CA THR A 272 -4.65 -11.95 -6.55
C THR A 272 -4.11 -10.66 -7.15
N ASP A 273 -3.77 -10.67 -8.44
CA ASP A 273 -3.27 -9.46 -9.12
C ASP A 273 -4.30 -8.32 -9.12
N ARG A 274 -5.60 -8.65 -9.11
CA ARG A 274 -6.69 -7.67 -8.96
C ARG A 274 -6.66 -6.99 -7.60
N GLU A 275 -6.51 -7.75 -6.52
CA GLU A 275 -6.42 -7.20 -5.16
C GLU A 275 -5.14 -6.38 -4.97
N ARG A 276 -3.99 -6.87 -5.45
CA ARG A 276 -2.73 -6.11 -5.42
C ARG A 276 -2.85 -4.79 -6.17
N THR A 277 -3.47 -4.81 -7.36
CA THR A 277 -3.71 -3.59 -8.15
C THR A 277 -4.64 -2.63 -7.42
N HIS A 278 -5.70 -3.12 -6.79
CA HIS A 278 -6.64 -2.31 -6.03
C HIS A 278 -5.97 -1.62 -4.82
N THR A 279 -5.18 -2.36 -4.02
CA THR A 279 -4.40 -1.77 -2.92
C THR A 279 -3.37 -0.77 -3.46
N TRP A 280 -2.67 -1.11 -4.54
CA TRP A 280 -1.68 -0.21 -5.15
C TRP A 280 -2.31 1.12 -5.57
N LEU A 281 -3.50 1.10 -6.17
CA LEU A 281 -4.26 2.30 -6.51
C LEU A 281 -4.71 3.08 -5.26
N ALA A 282 -5.22 2.39 -4.23
CA ALA A 282 -5.63 3.01 -2.98
C ALA A 282 -4.47 3.74 -2.30
N VAL A 283 -3.29 3.13 -2.29
CA VAL A 283 -2.08 3.75 -1.72
C VAL A 283 -1.67 4.98 -2.53
N LYS A 284 -1.75 4.89 -3.87
CA LYS A 284 -1.45 6.00 -4.79
C LYS A 284 -2.38 7.19 -4.63
N SER A 285 -3.69 6.95 -4.48
CA SER A 285 -4.69 8.02 -4.34
C SER A 285 -4.74 8.62 -2.93
N GLY A 286 -4.10 7.96 -1.95
CA GLY A 286 -4.20 8.30 -0.54
C GLY A 286 -5.46 7.74 0.12
N ASP A 287 -6.08 6.72 -0.49
CA ASP A 287 -7.27 6.05 0.02
C ASP A 287 -6.99 4.86 0.96
N ALA A 288 -5.72 4.51 1.14
CA ALA A 288 -5.26 3.57 2.14
C ALA A 288 -4.50 4.31 3.24
N ASP A 289 -4.96 4.20 4.48
CA ASP A 289 -4.37 4.97 5.59
C ASP A 289 -3.22 4.20 6.26
N ILE A 290 -3.45 2.91 6.55
CA ILE A 290 -2.45 2.03 7.14
C ILE A 290 -2.36 0.77 6.30
N ILE A 291 -1.14 0.48 5.85
CA ILE A 291 -0.85 -0.66 4.98
C ILE A 291 -0.01 -1.64 5.79
N ILE A 292 -0.48 -2.88 5.89
CA ILE A 292 0.24 -3.98 6.53
C ILE A 292 0.64 -4.98 5.44
N GLY A 293 1.93 -5.18 5.23
CA GLY A 293 2.38 -6.00 4.11
C GLY A 293 3.67 -6.75 4.37
N THR A 294 3.96 -7.70 3.49
CA THR A 294 5.26 -8.37 3.50
C THR A 294 6.30 -7.56 2.73
N ARG A 295 7.49 -8.15 2.52
CA ARG A 295 8.63 -7.59 1.80
C ARG A 295 8.27 -6.75 0.56
N SER A 296 7.33 -7.19 -0.28
CA SER A 296 6.97 -6.48 -1.53
C SER A 296 6.25 -5.14 -1.34
N ALA A 297 5.67 -4.88 -0.16
CA ALA A 297 4.92 -3.67 0.13
C ALA A 297 5.79 -2.41 0.17
N VAL A 298 7.13 -2.55 0.28
CA VAL A 298 8.08 -1.43 0.22
C VAL A 298 8.05 -0.64 -1.08
N PHE A 299 7.51 -1.23 -2.15
CA PHE A 299 7.36 -0.61 -3.47
C PHE A 299 5.99 0.03 -3.71
N LEU A 300 5.13 0.13 -2.69
CA LEU A 300 3.84 0.78 -2.86
C LEU A 300 3.98 2.30 -3.07
N PRO A 301 3.15 2.91 -3.94
CA PRO A 301 3.28 4.30 -4.39
C PRO A 301 2.59 5.27 -3.42
N PHE A 302 3.09 5.41 -2.18
CA PHE A 302 2.43 6.26 -1.19
C PHE A 302 2.27 7.72 -1.66
N LYS A 303 1.04 8.24 -1.56
CA LYS A 303 0.75 9.67 -1.79
C LYS A 303 1.44 10.55 -0.75
N GLN A 304 1.36 10.17 0.52
CA GLN A 304 1.97 10.87 1.64
C GLN A 304 2.40 9.86 2.71
N LEU A 305 3.63 9.33 2.63
CA LEU A 305 4.15 8.40 3.65
C LEU A 305 4.62 9.17 4.88
N GLY A 306 4.25 8.72 6.08
CA GLY A 306 4.56 9.38 7.36
C GLY A 306 5.35 8.54 8.36
N LEU A 307 5.23 7.22 8.27
CA LEU A 307 5.93 6.28 9.14
C LEU A 307 6.16 4.97 8.40
N ILE A 308 7.34 4.37 8.61
CA ILE A 308 7.57 2.97 8.30
C ILE A 308 7.87 2.22 9.59
N VAL A 309 7.19 1.09 9.80
CA VAL A 309 7.51 0.12 10.84
C VAL A 309 8.00 -1.16 10.15
N VAL A 310 9.06 -1.75 10.65
CA VAL A 310 9.54 -3.07 10.26
C VAL A 310 9.52 -3.94 11.49
N ASP A 311 8.53 -4.83 11.58
CA ASP A 311 8.41 -5.76 12.70
C ASP A 311 9.31 -6.98 12.49
N GLU A 312 9.82 -7.54 13.58
CA GLU A 312 10.85 -8.59 13.58
C GLU A 312 11.95 -8.33 12.55
N GLU A 313 12.59 -7.16 12.62
CA GLU A 313 13.53 -6.62 11.61
C GLU A 313 14.71 -7.55 11.26
N HIS A 314 15.01 -8.50 12.15
CA HIS A 314 16.06 -9.49 12.00
C HIS A 314 15.70 -10.65 11.07
N ASP A 315 14.42 -10.80 10.73
CA ASP A 315 13.90 -11.94 9.98
C ASP A 315 14.46 -12.00 8.55
N SER A 316 14.94 -13.18 8.18
CA SER A 316 15.51 -13.46 6.85
C SER A 316 14.50 -13.34 5.70
N ALA A 317 13.19 -13.44 5.96
CA ALA A 317 12.12 -13.30 4.98
C ALA A 317 12.15 -11.93 4.28
N TYR A 318 12.72 -10.91 4.93
CA TYR A 318 12.92 -9.60 4.31
C TYR A 318 13.95 -9.58 3.18
N LYS A 319 14.77 -10.63 3.03
CA LYS A 319 15.68 -10.81 1.88
C LYS A 319 14.99 -11.64 0.80
N GLN A 320 14.89 -11.08 -0.40
CA GLN A 320 14.49 -11.83 -1.60
C GLN A 320 15.67 -12.69 -2.08
N GLN A 321 15.39 -13.97 -2.35
CA GLN A 321 16.40 -14.95 -2.78
C GLN A 321 16.43 -15.12 -4.30
N ASP A 322 15.29 -14.95 -4.97
CA ASP A 322 15.16 -15.17 -6.42
C ASP A 322 15.07 -13.86 -7.21
N SER A 323 15.64 -13.87 -8.43
CA SER A 323 15.65 -12.72 -9.35
C SER A 323 16.28 -11.47 -8.71
N LEU A 324 15.52 -10.39 -8.50
CA LEU A 324 15.97 -9.19 -7.80
C LEU A 324 16.17 -9.50 -6.31
N ARG A 325 17.42 -9.77 -5.91
CA ARG A 325 17.79 -10.12 -4.52
C ARG A 325 17.84 -8.90 -3.58
N TYR A 326 16.77 -8.13 -3.50
CA TYR A 326 16.68 -6.96 -2.63
C TYR A 326 16.39 -7.34 -1.16
N HIS A 327 16.70 -6.43 -0.24
CA HIS A 327 16.33 -6.56 1.17
C HIS A 327 15.30 -5.46 1.54
N ALA A 328 14.09 -5.83 1.95
CA ALA A 328 13.02 -4.85 2.23
C ALA A 328 13.41 -3.85 3.32
N LYS A 329 14.01 -4.29 4.44
CA LYS A 329 14.56 -3.38 5.47
C LYS A 329 15.45 -2.28 4.88
N HIS A 330 16.36 -2.62 3.95
CA HIS A 330 17.25 -1.63 3.34
C HIS A 330 16.49 -0.65 2.45
N ILE A 331 15.56 -1.16 1.64
CA ILE A 331 14.69 -0.31 0.82
C ILE A 331 13.83 0.60 1.71
N ALA A 332 13.30 0.09 2.81
CA ALA A 332 12.53 0.84 3.80
C ALA A 332 13.36 1.98 4.43
N LEU A 333 14.61 1.72 4.82
CA LEU A 333 15.53 2.75 5.32
C LEU A 333 15.79 3.86 4.30
N ILE A 334 16.06 3.48 3.04
CA ILE A 334 16.28 4.44 1.95
C ILE A 334 15.01 5.24 1.65
N ARG A 335 13.84 4.59 1.69
CA ARG A 335 12.54 5.23 1.51
C ARG A 335 12.28 6.21 2.65
N ALA A 336 12.46 5.82 3.92
CA ALA A 336 12.34 6.70 5.07
C ALA A 336 13.26 7.93 4.96
N ARG A 337 14.51 7.74 4.50
CA ARG A 337 15.45 8.85 4.23
C ARG A 337 14.96 9.80 3.15
N LYS A 338 14.49 9.28 2.01
CA LYS A 338 13.97 10.08 0.90
C LYS A 338 12.71 10.88 1.30
N HIS A 339 11.85 10.30 2.15
CA HIS A 339 10.62 10.95 2.63
C HIS A 339 10.85 11.84 3.87
N ARG A 340 12.04 11.82 4.48
CA ARG A 340 12.36 12.51 5.75
C ARG A 340 11.36 12.15 6.85
N ILE A 341 11.17 10.85 7.07
CA ILE A 341 10.24 10.31 8.07
C ILE A 341 10.94 9.34 9.02
N PRO A 342 10.39 9.14 10.23
CA PRO A 342 10.87 8.12 11.14
C PRO A 342 10.67 6.72 10.56
N ILE A 343 11.57 5.82 10.93
CA ILE A 343 11.43 4.39 10.73
C ILE A 343 11.71 3.65 12.03
N VAL A 344 10.81 2.74 12.40
CA VAL A 344 10.93 1.92 13.62
C VAL A 344 11.23 0.49 13.21
N LEU A 345 12.38 -0.02 13.65
CA LEU A 345 12.83 -1.40 13.48
C LEU A 345 12.56 -2.12 14.80
N GLY A 346 11.50 -2.93 14.85
CA GLY A 346 11.15 -3.68 16.04
C GLY A 346 11.78 -5.06 16.04
N SER A 347 12.30 -5.49 17.19
CA SER A 347 12.84 -6.84 17.32
C SER A 347 12.93 -7.30 18.77
N ALA A 348 12.64 -8.58 19.01
CA ALA A 348 13.05 -9.25 20.25
C ALA A 348 14.53 -9.72 20.20
N THR A 349 15.08 -9.89 18.99
CA THR A 349 16.45 -10.35 18.74
C THR A 349 17.05 -9.51 17.60
N PRO A 350 17.49 -8.27 17.87
CA PRO A 350 18.00 -7.37 16.84
C PRO A 350 19.11 -8.01 16.00
N SER A 351 19.09 -7.75 14.69
CA SER A 351 20.19 -8.14 13.81
C SER A 351 21.49 -7.45 14.25
N LEU A 352 22.62 -8.12 14.03
CA LEU A 352 23.93 -7.58 14.40
C LEU A 352 24.21 -6.22 13.74
N ASP A 353 23.83 -6.03 12.47
CA ASP A 353 23.97 -4.74 11.78
C ASP A 353 23.17 -3.63 12.46
N SER A 354 21.89 -3.88 12.79
CA SER A 354 21.05 -2.89 13.48
C SER A 354 21.58 -2.59 14.89
N TYR A 355 22.02 -3.61 15.63
CA TYR A 355 22.56 -3.44 16.98
C TYR A 355 23.88 -2.66 16.98
N TYR A 356 24.79 -2.99 16.04
CA TYR A 356 26.07 -2.31 15.88
C TYR A 356 25.86 -0.83 15.53
N ARG A 357 25.00 -0.50 14.56
CA ARG A 357 24.71 0.89 14.14
C ARG A 357 24.11 1.77 15.24
N VAL A 358 23.47 1.17 16.24
CA VAL A 358 22.94 1.89 17.40
C VAL A 358 24.01 2.12 18.45
N LYS A 359 24.94 1.18 18.63
CA LYS A 359 26.07 1.31 19.57
C LYS A 359 27.18 2.25 19.09
N ASP A 360 27.38 2.34 17.78
CA ASP A 360 28.44 3.13 17.14
C ASP A 360 28.04 4.61 16.93
N LYS A 361 26.90 5.03 17.49
CA LYS A 361 26.42 6.41 17.57
C LYS A 361 26.46 6.88 19.01
#